data_AF-A0A527CYX9-F1
#
_entry.id   AF-A0A527CYX9-F1
#
_cell.length_a   1.000
_cell.length_b   1.000
_cell.length_c   1.000
_cell.angle_alpha   90.00
_cell.angle_beta   90.00
_cell.angle_gamma   90.00
#
_symmetry.space_group_name_H-M   'P 1'
#
loop_
_entity.id
_entity.type
_entity.pdbx_description
1 polymer ?
#
loop_
_entity_poly.entity_id
_entity_poly.type
_entity_poly.pdbx_seq_one_letter_code
_entity_poly.pdbx_strand_id
1 'polypeptide(L)' 'MPEDMKIIRWREWDGPGLEHLVLQERAGEVSADSVAVCSGQTPFAVRYRIACDAGWRAIHRDIACPLRDMCSA' A
#
# COMPACT_ATOMS: atom_id res chain seq x y z
N MET A 1 15.44 -11.24 -17.03
CA MET A 1 14.92 -11.74 -15.74
C MET A 1 13.46 -11.36 -15.70
N PRO A 2 12.52 -12.30 -15.46
CA PRO A 2 11.12 -11.92 -15.31
C PRO A 2 11.02 -10.98 -14.12
N GLU A 3 10.18 -9.97 -14.25
CA GLU A 3 9.73 -9.17 -13.13
C GLU A 3 8.87 -10.06 -12.23
N ASP A 4 9.31 -10.28 -10.99
CA ASP A 4 8.53 -11.05 -10.03
C ASP A 4 7.46 -10.13 -9.45
N MET A 5 6.24 -10.29 -9.96
CA MET A 5 5.06 -9.54 -9.49
C MET A 5 4.20 -10.42 -8.59
N LYS A 6 3.91 -9.92 -7.38
CA LYS A 6 3.00 -10.57 -6.42
C LYS A 6 1.87 -9.61 -6.07
N ILE A 7 0.65 -10.14 -6.05
CA ILE A 7 -0.52 -9.40 -5.60
C ILE A 7 -0.98 -9.99 -4.28
N ILE A 8 -0.97 -9.18 -3.23
CA ILE A 8 -1.34 -9.58 -1.88
C ILE A 8 -2.57 -8.78 -1.47
N ARG A 9 -3.55 -9.46 -0.91
CA ARG A 9 -4.77 -8.85 -0.39
C ARG A 9 -5.01 -9.40 1.00
N TRP A 10 -5.29 -8.52 1.95
CA TRP A 10 -5.69 -8.93 3.28
C TRP A 10 -6.73 -7.97 3.83
N ARG A 11 -7.48 -8.48 4.80
CA ARG A 11 -8.50 -7.72 5.52
C ARG A 11 -7.95 -7.22 6.83
N GLU A 12 -8.51 -6.12 7.30
CA GLU A 12 -8.33 -5.66 8.67
C GLU A 12 -8.73 -6.77 9.64
N TRP A 13 -7.99 -6.90 10.74
CA TRP A 13 -8.28 -7.90 11.77
C TRP A 13 -9.66 -7.68 12.41
N ASP A 14 -9.94 -6.42 12.75
CA ASP A 14 -11.20 -5.97 13.31
C ASP A 14 -11.84 -4.93 12.39
N GLY A 15 -12.85 -5.34 11.62
CA GLY A 15 -13.66 -4.44 10.78
C GLY A 15 -13.68 -4.80 9.30
N PRO A 16 -14.39 -4.01 8.47
CA PRO A 16 -14.48 -4.21 7.03
C PRO A 16 -13.28 -3.71 6.22
N GLY A 17 -12.23 -3.18 6.86
CA GLY A 17 -11.05 -2.67 6.15
C GLY A 17 -10.35 -3.70 5.28
N LEU A 18 -9.64 -3.23 4.26
CA LEU A 18 -8.95 -4.03 3.26
C LEU A 18 -7.68 -3.33 2.80
N GLU A 19 -6.64 -4.11 2.52
CA GLU A 19 -5.48 -3.66 1.78
C GLU A 19 -5.26 -4.51 0.52
N HIS A 20 -4.91 -3.82 -0.56
CA HIS A 20 -4.49 -4.40 -1.82
C HIS A 20 -3.09 -3.90 -2.16
N LEU A 21 -2.10 -4.79 -2.10
CA LEU A 21 -0.70 -4.51 -2.35
C LEU A 21 -0.23 -5.24 -3.61
N VAL A 22 0.43 -4.48 -4.50
CA VAL A 22 1.21 -5.02 -5.62
C VAL A 22 2.69 -4.86 -5.27
N LEU A 23 3.38 -5.99 -5.12
CA LEU A 23 4.82 -6.06 -4.99
C LEU A 23 5.45 -6.36 -6.34
N GLN A 24 6.45 -5.59 -6.71
CA GLN A 24 7.25 -5.79 -7.91
C GLN A 24 8.72 -5.84 -7.52
N GLU A 25 9.42 -6.90 -7.89
CA GLU A 25 10.86 -7.00 -7.72
C GLU A 25 11.55 -6.84 -9.08
N ARG A 26 12.41 -5.83 -9.19
CA ARG A 26 13.17 -5.54 -10.42
C ARG A 26 14.59 -5.12 -10.09
N ALA A 27 15.57 -5.84 -10.66
CA ALA A 27 16.99 -5.44 -10.64
C ALA A 27 17.56 -5.10 -9.24
N GLY A 28 17.10 -5.78 -8.18
CA GLY A 28 17.55 -5.54 -6.81
C GLY A 28 16.80 -4.43 -6.06
N GLU A 29 15.73 -3.91 -6.65
CA GLU A 29 14.78 -3.00 -6.03
C GLU A 29 13.43 -3.71 -5.84
N VAL A 30 12.77 -3.42 -4.73
CA VAL A 30 11.42 -3.88 -4.40
C VAL A 30 10.49 -2.68 -4.36
N SER A 31 9.46 -2.68 -5.18
CA SER A 31 8.41 -1.65 -5.18
C SER A 31 7.12 -2.20 -4.59
N ALA A 32 6.52 -1.46 -3.67
CA ALA A 32 5.24 -1.74 -3.04
C ALA A 32 4.25 -0.62 -3.39
N ASP A 33 3.31 -0.87 -4.30
CA ASP A 33 2.18 0.03 -4.60
C ASP A 33 0.92 -0.54 -3.96
N SER A 34 0.31 0.23 -3.06
CA SER A 34 -0.82 -0.26 -2.27
C SER A 34 -1.92 0.76 -2.16
N VAL A 35 -3.15 0.25 -2.06
CA VAL A 35 -4.31 0.97 -1.58
C VAL A 35 -4.81 0.28 -0.32
N ALA A 36 -4.89 1.03 0.78
CA ALA A 36 -5.47 0.57 2.04
C ALA A 36 -6.70 1.41 2.38
N VAL A 37 -7.77 0.74 2.80
CA VAL A 37 -8.97 1.33 3.39
C VAL A 37 -9.10 0.77 4.80
N CYS A 38 -9.06 1.65 5.80
CA CYS A 38 -9.15 1.27 7.21
C CYS A 38 -10.48 1.78 7.80
N SER A 39 -11.10 0.92 8.62
CA SER A 39 -12.47 1.11 9.10
C SER A 39 -12.57 1.43 10.60
N GLY A 40 -11.44 1.68 11.26
CA GLY A 40 -11.37 2.04 12.68
C GLY A 40 -12.04 3.37 13.04
N GLN A 41 -11.76 3.86 14.26
CA GLN A 41 -12.40 5.06 14.84
C GLN A 41 -12.34 6.31 13.93
N THR A 42 -11.26 6.43 13.17
CA THR A 42 -11.12 7.44 12.12
C THR A 42 -10.91 6.72 10.79
N PRO A 43 -11.97 6.49 10.01
CA PRO A 43 -11.84 5.82 8.72
C PRO A 43 -10.93 6.62 7.79
N PHE A 44 -10.08 5.91 7.06
CA PHE A 44 -9.23 6.54 6.06
C PHE A 44 -8.99 5.60 4.89
N ALA A 45 -8.56 6.16 3.79
CA ALA A 45 -7.95 5.40 2.72
C ALA A 45 -6.75 6.17 2.21
N VAL A 46 -5.72 5.39 1.92
CA VAL A 46 -4.42 5.86 1.51
C VAL A 46 -4.00 5.03 0.30
N ARG A 47 -3.44 5.71 -0.68
CA ARG A 47 -2.63 5.09 -1.70
C ARG A 47 -1.18 5.45 -1.42
N TYR A 48 -0.32 4.46 -1.33
CA TYR A 48 1.10 4.70 -1.15
C TYR A 48 1.92 3.90 -2.15
N ARG A 49 3.11 4.42 -2.42
CA ARG A 49 4.16 3.70 -3.11
C ARG A 49 5.43 3.79 -2.29
N ILE A 50 6.05 2.65 -2.00
CA ILE A 50 7.33 2.58 -1.32
C ILE A 50 8.30 1.85 -2.24
N ALA A 51 9.46 2.46 -2.48
CA ALA A 51 10.60 1.78 -3.07
C ALA A 51 11.54 1.33 -1.96
N CYS A 52 12.02 0.10 -2.06
CA CYS A 52 12.94 -0.53 -1.13
C CYS A 52 14.14 -1.10 -1.89
N ASP A 53 15.30 -1.13 -1.24
CA ASP A 53 16.43 -1.91 -1.74
C ASP A 53 16.18 -3.44 -1.55
N ALA A 54 17.09 -4.27 -2.07
CA ALA A 54 17.06 -5.73 -1.91
C ALA A 54 17.08 -6.19 -0.44
N GLY A 55 17.51 -5.33 0.49
CA GLY A 55 17.49 -5.55 1.92
C GLY A 55 16.20 -5.09 2.59
N TRP A 56 15.16 -4.77 1.82
CA TRP A 56 13.86 -4.27 2.27
C TRP A 56 13.93 -2.92 3.01
N ARG A 57 14.98 -2.12 2.78
CA ARG A 57 15.10 -0.79 3.37
C ARG A 57 14.43 0.22 2.46
N ALA A 58 13.49 0.99 3.01
CA ALA A 58 12.81 2.04 2.26
C ALA A 58 13.79 3.13 1.82
N ILE A 59 13.82 3.42 0.51
CA ILE A 59 14.65 4.45 -0.12
C ILE A 59 13.81 5.61 -0.66
N HIS A 60 12.56 5.37 -1.05
CA HIS A 60 11.62 6.39 -1.50
C HIS A 60 10.19 6.08 -1.06
N ARG A 61 9.38 7.12 -0.79
CA ARG A 61 8.01 7.00 -0.30
C ARG A 61 7.14 8.10 -0.89
N ASP A 62 6.14 7.69 -1.66
CA ASP A 62 5.05 8.55 -2.10
C ASP A 62 3.79 8.15 -1.35
N ILE A 63 3.12 9.13 -0.74
CA ILE A 63 1.87 8.90 -0.01
C ILE A 63 0.85 9.90 -0.53
N ALA A 64 -0.25 9.38 -1.08
CA ALA A 64 -1.43 10.16 -1.42
C ALA A 64 -2.59 9.68 -0.54
N CYS A 65 -3.21 10.61 0.20
CA CYS A 65 -4.39 10.32 1.00
C CYS A 65 -5.63 10.88 0.27
N PRO A 66 -6.37 10.07 -0.51
CA PRO A 66 -7.53 10.56 -1.25
C PRO A 66 -8.76 10.82 -0.36
N LEU A 67 -8.79 10.37 0.91
CA LEU A 67 -9.99 10.45 1.77
C LEU A 67 -10.06 11.65 2.73
N ARG A 68 -9.23 12.69 2.58
CA ARG A 68 -9.46 13.94 3.34
C ARG A 68 -10.78 14.63 2.97
N ASP A 69 -11.35 14.33 1.80
CA ASP A 69 -12.50 15.07 1.25
C ASP A 69 -13.87 14.42 1.51
N MET A 70 -13.93 13.28 2.22
CA MET A 70 -15.18 12.52 2.43
C MET A 70 -15.79 12.67 3.84
N CYS A 71 -15.29 13.59 4.67
CA CYS A 71 -15.92 14.00 5.93
C CYS A 71 -17.07 15.02 5.76
N SER A 72 -17.51 15.28 4.52
CA SER A 72 -18.66 16.14 4.20
C SER A 72 -19.71 15.39 3.39
N ALA A 73 -20.36 14.40 3.99
CA ALA A 73 -21.62 13.84 3.51
C ALA A 73 -22.46 13.34 4.69
#